data_AF-A0A3C1IXU7-F1
#
_entry.id   AF-A0A3C1IXU7-F1
#
_cell.length_a   1.000
_cell.length_b   1.000
_cell.length_c   1.000
_cell.angle_alpha   90.00
_cell.angle_beta   90.00
_cell.angle_gamma   90.00
#
_symmetry.space_group_name_H-M   'P 1'
#
loop_
_entity.id
_entity.type
_entity.pdbx_description
1 polymer ?
#
loop_
_entity_poly.entity_id
_entity_poly.type
_entity_poly.pdbx_seq_one_letter_code
_entity_poly.pdbx_strand_id
1 'polypeptide(L)'
;MIDIKKIVEETDVVKQGLLKRMDEDKLDLNGIIALYKKRKQIQTQYDNKRGEQNGFNEQMSKVEKGSDEFKKLIADLKAKSEEVKALEVELKNAEAELKAKMEVLPNIPEEDVVAGGKENNEVIKMVGEKP
;
A
#
# COMPACT_ATOMS: atom_id res chain seq x y z
N MET A 1 -9.11 -9.44 -2.58
CA MET A 1 -8.72 -8.35 -1.66
C MET A 1 -9.48 -7.11 -2.09
N ILE A 2 -10.00 -6.32 -1.15
CA ILE A 2 -10.70 -5.06 -1.47
C ILE A 2 -9.73 -4.13 -2.20
N ASP A 3 -10.21 -3.36 -3.17
CA ASP A 3 -9.38 -2.32 -3.80
C ASP A 3 -9.06 -1.22 -2.78
N ILE A 4 -7.76 -0.96 -2.57
CA ILE A 4 -7.29 0.12 -1.69
C ILE A 4 -7.82 1.50 -2.12
N LYS A 5 -8.06 1.72 -3.42
CA LYS A 5 -8.66 2.97 -3.90
C LYS A 5 -10.08 3.14 -3.36
N LYS A 6 -10.88 2.06 -3.36
CA LYS A 6 -12.22 2.06 -2.79
C LYS A 6 -12.19 2.39 -1.29
N ILE A 7 -11.21 1.86 -0.56
CA ILE A 7 -11.03 2.18 0.87
C ILE A 7 -10.73 3.68 1.07
N VAL A 8 -9.95 4.30 0.17
CA VAL A 8 -9.55 5.70 0.26
C VAL A 8 -10.64 6.66 -0.22
N GLU A 9 -11.37 6.31 -1.27
CA GLU A 9 -12.38 7.15 -1.93
C GLU A 9 -13.76 7.03 -1.24
N GLU A 10 -14.09 5.85 -0.72
CA GLU A 10 -15.40 5.52 -0.15
C GLU A 10 -15.27 4.97 1.27
N THR A 11 -14.40 5.57 2.11
CA THR A 11 -14.05 5.05 3.44
C THR A 11 -15.28 4.75 4.31
N ASP A 12 -16.28 5.63 4.34
CA ASP A 12 -17.48 5.45 5.16
C ASP A 12 -18.33 4.27 4.70
N VAL A 13 -18.53 4.12 3.38
CA VAL A 13 -19.29 3.00 2.79
C VAL A 13 -18.59 1.68 3.08
N VAL A 14 -17.26 1.63 2.89
CA VAL A 14 -16.46 0.45 3.20
C VAL A 14 -16.52 0.14 4.70
N LYS A 15 -16.42 1.15 5.57
CA LYS A 15 -16.52 0.98 7.01
C LYS A 15 -17.86 0.36 7.39
N GLN A 16 -18.97 0.94 6.93
CA GLN A 16 -20.31 0.45 7.24
C GLN A 16 -20.54 -0.98 6.77
N GLY A 17 -20.11 -1.32 5.55
CA GLY A 17 -20.21 -2.68 5.04
C GLY A 17 -19.40 -3.68 5.87
N LEU A 18 -18.14 -3.36 6.17
CA LEU A 18 -17.27 -4.24 6.94
C LEU A 18 -17.79 -4.47 8.36
N LEU A 19 -18.35 -3.45 9.01
CA LEU A 19 -18.94 -3.56 10.35
C LEU A 19 -20.12 -4.54 10.43
N LYS A 20 -20.74 -4.93 9.31
CA LYS A 20 -21.74 -6.01 9.30
C LYS A 20 -21.15 -7.38 9.67
N ARG A 21 -19.84 -7.57 9.50
CA ARG A 21 -19.12 -8.85 9.66
C ARG A 21 -17.96 -8.81 10.65
N MET A 22 -17.49 -7.63 11.06
CA MET A 22 -16.36 -7.50 11.97
C MET A 22 -16.59 -6.43 13.02
N ASP A 23 -15.97 -6.61 14.18
CA ASP A 23 -15.99 -5.63 15.27
C ASP A 23 -15.23 -4.37 14.88
N GLU A 24 -15.70 -3.20 15.33
CA GLU A 24 -15.06 -1.90 15.04
C GLU A 24 -13.62 -1.85 15.55
N ASP A 25 -13.32 -2.47 16.69
CA ASP A 25 -11.98 -2.49 17.31
C ASP A 25 -10.93 -3.21 16.44
N LYS A 26 -11.38 -4.08 15.52
CA LYS A 26 -10.52 -4.83 14.61
C LYS A 26 -10.37 -4.14 13.24
N LEU A 27 -11.13 -3.07 13.00
CA LEU A 27 -11.21 -2.39 11.71
C LEU A 27 -10.35 -1.11 11.71
N ASP A 28 -9.10 -1.23 11.26
CA ASP A 28 -8.15 -0.11 11.17
C ASP A 28 -8.03 0.44 9.73
N LEU A 29 -9.11 1.03 9.21
CA LEU A 29 -9.08 1.67 7.87
C LEU A 29 -8.19 2.91 7.84
N ASN A 30 -8.15 3.68 8.93
CA ASN A 30 -7.33 4.89 9.01
C ASN A 30 -5.83 4.56 8.93
N GLY A 31 -5.38 3.52 9.64
CA GLY A 31 -4.01 3.03 9.55
C GLY A 31 -3.67 2.53 8.15
N ILE A 32 -4.58 1.81 7.49
CA ILE A 32 -4.41 1.36 6.10
C ILE A 32 -4.25 2.56 5.14
N ILE A 33 -5.11 3.57 5.28
CA ILE A 33 -5.05 4.79 4.46
C ILE A 33 -3.74 5.56 4.71
N ALA A 34 -3.30 5.66 5.97
CA ALA A 34 -2.05 6.31 6.33
C ALA A 34 -0.83 5.58 5.74
N LEU A 35 -0.79 4.25 5.83
CA LEU A 35 0.26 3.42 5.22
C LEU A 35 0.28 3.56 3.70
N TYR A 36 -0.90 3.57 3.05
CA TYR A 36 -1.00 3.80 1.62
C TYR A 36 -0.45 5.17 1.19
N LYS A 37 -0.76 6.23 1.95
CA LYS A 37 -0.21 7.58 1.72
C LYS A 37 1.31 7.61 1.91
N LYS A 38 1.81 7.02 3.00
CA LYS A 38 3.25 6.91 3.29
C LYS A 38 3.98 6.17 2.17
N ARG A 39 3.45 5.03 1.71
CA ARG A 39 4.00 4.27 0.58
C ARG A 39 4.08 5.12 -0.69
N LYS A 40 3.01 5.86 -1.03
CA LYS A 40 3.03 6.78 -2.17
C LYS A 40 4.10 7.87 -2.05
N GLN A 41 4.26 8.44 -0.87
CA GLN A 41 5.29 9.45 -0.61
C GLN A 41 6.69 8.87 -0.81
N ILE A 42 6.97 7.69 -0.23
CA ILE A 42 8.27 7.01 -0.38
C ILE A 42 8.52 6.67 -1.86
N GLN A 43 7.50 6.18 -2.57
CA GLN A 43 7.60 5.90 -4.00
C GLN A 43 8.02 7.15 -4.78
N THR A 44 7.36 8.29 -4.55
CA THR A 44 7.73 9.55 -5.22
C THR A 44 9.16 9.98 -4.89
N GLN A 45 9.59 9.84 -3.63
CA GLN A 45 10.97 10.15 -3.24
C GLN A 45 11.97 9.21 -3.92
N TYR A 46 11.66 7.91 -3.97
CA TYR A 46 12.46 6.90 -4.65
C TYR A 46 12.63 7.21 -6.14
N ASP A 47 11.53 7.51 -6.83
CA ASP A 47 11.54 7.82 -8.27
C ASP A 47 12.36 9.08 -8.57
N ASN A 48 12.21 10.14 -7.74
CA ASN A 48 12.99 11.37 -7.86
C ASN A 48 14.49 11.10 -7.67
N LYS A 49 14.87 10.39 -6.60
CA LYS A 49 16.28 10.09 -6.28
C LYS A 49 16.92 9.16 -7.31
N ARG A 50 16.16 8.21 -7.84
CA ARG A 50 16.59 7.34 -8.93
C ARG A 50 16.79 8.12 -10.24
N GLY A 51 15.93 9.10 -10.51
CA GLY A 51 16.11 10.07 -11.60
C GLY A 51 17.41 10.87 -11.46
N GLU A 52 17.68 11.41 -10.26
CA GLU A 52 18.95 12.12 -9.98
C GLU A 52 20.17 11.21 -10.17
N GLN A 53 20.12 9.97 -9.67
CA GLN A 53 21.20 8.99 -9.83
C GLN A 53 21.50 8.70 -11.31
N ASN A 54 20.46 8.54 -12.13
CA ASN A 54 20.61 8.34 -13.57
C ASN A 54 21.24 9.56 -14.27
N GLY A 55 20.83 10.77 -13.88
CA GLY A 55 21.44 12.01 -14.39
C GLY A 55 22.93 12.12 -14.05
N PHE A 56 23.33 11.72 -12.84
CA PHE A 56 24.75 11.66 -12.45
C PHE A 56 25.54 10.64 -13.26
N ASN A 57 24.98 9.45 -13.50
CA ASN A 57 25.61 8.45 -14.38
C ASN A 57 25.83 9.00 -15.80
N GLU A 58 24.88 9.79 -16.32
CA GLU A 58 25.01 10.43 -17.63
C GLU A 58 26.12 11.50 -17.63
N GLN A 59 26.19 12.34 -16.60
CA GLN A 59 27.26 13.35 -16.45
C GLN A 59 28.64 12.69 -16.37
N MET A 60 28.78 11.61 -15.60
CA MET A 60 30.05 10.87 -15.49
C MET A 60 30.52 10.26 -16.81
N SER A 61 29.60 9.93 -17.73
CA SER A 61 29.98 9.43 -19.05
C SER A 61 30.57 10.51 -19.96
N LYS A 62 30.33 11.79 -19.66
CA LYS A 62 30.81 12.96 -20.41
C LYS A 62 32.13 13.52 -19.85
N VAL A 63 32.52 13.14 -18.64
CA VAL A 63 33.73 13.61 -17.96
C VAL A 63 34.89 12.63 -18.18
N GLU A 64 36.11 13.15 -18.32
CA GLU A 64 37.31 12.32 -18.51
C GLU A 64 37.57 11.43 -17.29
N LYS A 65 37.72 10.12 -17.53
CA LYS A 65 37.97 9.13 -16.47
C LYS A 65 39.28 9.42 -15.75
N GLY A 66 39.21 9.54 -14.43
CA GLY A 66 40.38 9.76 -13.57
C GLY A 66 40.69 11.23 -13.26
N SER A 67 39.99 12.17 -13.90
CA SER A 67 40.02 13.59 -13.53
C SER A 67 39.52 13.82 -12.09
N ASP A 68 39.88 14.95 -11.49
CA ASP A 68 39.40 15.30 -10.15
C ASP A 68 37.88 15.52 -10.11
N GLU A 69 37.29 15.96 -11.23
CA GLU A 69 35.84 16.06 -11.40
C GLU A 69 35.19 14.67 -11.43
N PHE A 70 35.78 13.70 -12.13
CA PHE A 70 35.31 12.31 -12.12
C PHE A 70 35.33 11.69 -10.71
N LYS A 71 36.40 11.95 -9.93
CA LYS A 71 36.50 11.46 -8.55
C LYS A 71 35.44 12.06 -7.63
N LYS A 72 35.12 13.36 -7.78
CA LYS A 72 34.02 14.01 -7.04
C LYS A 72 32.66 13.38 -7.38
N LEU A 73 32.39 13.19 -8.68
CA LEU A 73 31.14 12.56 -9.11
C LEU A 73 30.99 11.11 -8.62
N ILE A 74 32.08 10.34 -8.49
CA ILE A 74 32.04 8.99 -7.88
C ILE A 74 31.54 9.07 -6.43
N ALA A 75 32.08 10.00 -5.64
CA ALA A 75 31.72 10.14 -4.23
C ALA A 75 30.23 10.50 -4.07
N ASP A 76 29.75 11.46 -4.87
CA ASP A 76 28.35 11.89 -4.86
C ASP A 76 27.41 10.78 -5.36
N LEU A 77 27.80 10.03 -6.39
CA LEU A 77 27.03 8.89 -6.88
C LEU A 77 26.90 7.80 -5.83
N LYS A 78 27.97 7.55 -5.05
CA LYS A 78 27.94 6.55 -3.98
C LYS A 78 26.92 6.93 -2.91
N ALA A 79 26.96 8.18 -2.43
CA ALA A 79 26.00 8.70 -1.46
C ALA A 79 24.55 8.58 -1.97
N LYS A 80 24.29 9.01 -3.21
CA LYS A 80 22.96 8.89 -3.84
C LYS A 80 22.53 7.42 -3.98
N SER A 81 23.45 6.52 -4.29
CA SER A 81 23.15 5.09 -4.40
C SER A 81 22.75 4.48 -3.05
N GLU A 82 23.33 4.94 -1.95
CA GLU A 82 22.94 4.53 -0.60
C GLU A 82 21.55 5.08 -0.23
N GLU A 83 21.25 6.35 -0.55
CA GLU A 83 19.91 6.93 -0.36
C GLU A 83 18.82 6.15 -1.14
N VAL A 84 19.08 5.84 -2.42
CA VAL A 84 18.14 5.08 -3.25
C VAL A 84 17.89 3.68 -2.69
N LYS A 85 18.94 3.00 -2.21
CA LYS A 85 18.81 1.68 -1.56
C LYS A 85 18.00 1.75 -0.26
N ALA A 86 18.21 2.77 0.56
CA ALA A 86 17.44 2.97 1.78
C ALA A 86 15.95 3.15 1.48
N LEU A 87 15.62 4.03 0.51
CA LEU A 87 14.25 4.25 0.07
C LEU A 87 13.61 2.99 -0.55
N GLU A 88 14.38 2.18 -1.28
CA GLU A 88 13.89 0.90 -1.82
C GLU A 88 13.48 -0.07 -0.70
N VAL A 89 14.29 -0.16 0.36
CA VAL A 89 13.98 -1.01 1.52
C VAL A 89 12.75 -0.49 2.27
N GLU A 90 12.68 0.82 2.51
CA GLU A 90 11.51 1.43 3.14
C GLU A 90 10.23 1.21 2.33
N LEU A 91 10.30 1.33 1.00
CA LEU A 91 9.18 1.08 0.11
C LEU A 91 8.71 -0.37 0.21
N LYS A 92 9.62 -1.34 0.13
CA LYS A 92 9.29 -2.77 0.28
C LYS A 92 8.65 -3.09 1.62
N ASN A 93 9.16 -2.50 2.70
CA ASN A 93 8.59 -2.68 4.04
C ASN A 93 7.17 -2.10 4.14
N ALA A 94 6.96 -0.88 3.63
CA ALA A 94 5.65 -0.25 3.60
C ALA A 94 4.64 -1.03 2.74
N GLU A 95 5.08 -1.61 1.62
CA GLU A 95 4.27 -2.48 0.77
C GLU A 95 3.88 -3.78 1.48
N ALA A 96 4.83 -4.43 2.16
CA ALA A 96 4.58 -5.66 2.92
C ALA A 96 3.60 -5.42 4.07
N GLU A 97 3.77 -4.32 4.82
CA GLU A 97 2.90 -3.94 5.92
C GLU A 97 1.48 -3.62 5.42
N LEU A 98 1.36 -2.82 4.36
CA LEU A 98 0.08 -2.51 3.73
C LEU A 98 -0.61 -3.79 3.25
N LYS A 99 0.12 -4.69 2.58
CA LYS A 99 -0.42 -5.96 2.10
C LYS A 99 -0.95 -6.81 3.24
N ALA A 100 -0.19 -6.97 4.32
CA ALA A 100 -0.60 -7.76 5.48
C ALA A 100 -1.88 -7.20 6.12
N LYS A 101 -1.99 -5.88 6.26
CA LYS A 101 -3.20 -5.21 6.77
C LYS A 101 -4.41 -5.39 5.84
N MET A 102 -4.20 -5.43 4.53
CA MET A 102 -5.27 -5.64 3.56
C MET A 102 -5.71 -7.11 3.44
N GLU A 103 -4.82 -8.07 3.67
CA GLU A 103 -5.13 -9.51 3.59
C GLU A 103 -6.08 -9.98 4.69
N VAL A 104 -6.06 -9.32 5.85
CA VAL A 104 -6.95 -9.66 6.97
C VAL A 104 -8.36 -9.07 6.83
N LEU A 105 -8.59 -8.18 5.86
CA LEU A 105 -9.91 -7.60 5.65
C LEU A 105 -10.83 -8.61 4.93
N PRO A 106 -12.04 -8.89 5.47
CA PRO A 106 -13.03 -9.68 4.75
C PRO A 106 -13.54 -8.90 3.53
N ASN A 107 -14.26 -9.56 2.63
CA ASN A 107 -14.95 -8.84 1.56
C ASN A 107 -16.07 -7.96 2.14
N ILE A 108 -16.38 -6.85 1.46
CA ILE A 108 -17.48 -5.95 1.83
C ILE A 108 -18.80 -6.68 1.53
N PRO A 109 -19.65 -6.94 2.54
CA PRO A 109 -21.00 -7.43 2.32
C PRO A 109 -21.83 -6.44 1.50
N GLU A 110 -22.74 -6.97 0.68
CA GLU A 110 -23.69 -6.15 -0.09
C GLU A 110 -24.64 -5.37 0.84
N GLU A 111 -25.29 -4.35 0.28
CA GLU A 111 -26.20 -3.48 1.02
C GLU A 111 -27.40 -4.24 1.62
N ASP A 112 -27.92 -5.24 0.88
CA ASP A 112 -29.07 -6.08 1.26
C ASP A 112 -28.73 -7.15 2.31
N VAL A 113 -27.46 -7.38 2.63
CA VAL A 113 -27.04 -8.35 3.65
C VAL A 113 -27.29 -7.78 5.04
N VAL A 114 -28.09 -8.51 5.84
CA VAL A 114 -28.37 -8.16 7.24
C VAL A 114 -27.09 -8.31 8.09
N ALA A 115 -26.86 -7.34 8.98
CA ALA A 115 -25.72 -7.36 9.89
C ALA A 115 -25.89 -8.42 10.98
N GLY A 116 -24.78 -8.92 11.53
CA GLY A 116 -24.78 -9.88 12.64
C GLY A 116 -24.37 -11.29 12.21
N GLY A 117 -24.53 -12.23 13.14
CA GLY A 117 -24.13 -13.61 12.96
C GLY A 117 -25.23 -14.49 12.37
N LYS A 118 -25.06 -15.81 12.56
CA LYS A 118 -25.98 -16.83 12.03
C LYS A 118 -27.40 -16.69 12.58
N GLU A 119 -27.55 -16.05 13.73
CA GLU A 119 -28.83 -15.75 14.37
C GLU A 119 -29.73 -14.85 13.53
N ASN A 120 -29.15 -14.03 12.63
CA ASN A 120 -29.88 -13.12 11.76
C ASN A 120 -30.09 -13.68 10.33
N ASN A 121 -29.79 -14.97 10.12
CA ASN A 121 -30.01 -15.59 8.81
C ASN A 121 -31.50 -15.70 8.50
N GLU A 122 -31.92 -15.15 7.36
CA GLU A 122 -33.29 -15.27 6.87
C GLU A 122 -33.47 -16.47 5.95
N VAL A 123 -34.55 -17.23 6.16
CA VAL A 123 -34.90 -18.35 5.29
C VAL A 123 -35.67 -17.84 4.08
N ILE A 124 -35.00 -17.79 2.93
CA ILE A 124 -35.59 -17.28 1.68
C ILE A 124 -36.56 -18.28 1.05
N LYS A 125 -36.31 -19.59 1.18
CA LYS A 125 -37.17 -20.65 0.63
C LYS A 125 -36.91 -21.97 1.35
N MET A 126 -37.98 -22.71 1.65
CA MET A 126 -37.91 -24.13 2.06
C MET A 126 -38.52 -24.99 0.96
N VAL A 127 -37.88 -26.12 0.64
CA VAL A 127 -38.32 -27.06 -0.40
C VAL A 127 -38.37 -28.47 0.19
N GLY A 128 -39.51 -29.15 0.02
CA GLY A 128 -39.80 -30.41 0.68
C GLY A 128 -40.31 -30.23 2.11
N GLU A 129 -40.81 -31.31 2.72
CA GLU A 129 -41.24 -31.35 4.11
C GLU A 129 -40.24 -32.18 4.94
N LYS A 130 -40.00 -31.78 6.18
CA LYS A 130 -39.21 -32.61 7.10
C LYS A 130 -40.01 -33.89 7.40
N PRO A 131 -39.36 -35.07 7.35
CA PRO A 131 -40.01 -36.34 7.63
C PRO A 131 -40.53 -36.44 9.07
#